data_AF-A0A1V5U2Y9-F1
#
_entry.id   AF-A0A1V5U2Y9-F1
#
_cell.length_a   1.000
_cell.length_b   1.000
_cell.length_c   1.000
_cell.angle_alpha   90.00
_cell.angle_beta   90.00
_cell.angle_gamma   90.00
#
_symmetry.space_group_name_H-M   'P 1'
#
loop_
_entity.id
_entity.type
_entity.pdbx_description
1 polymer ?
#
loop_
_entity_poly.entity_id
_entity_poly.type
_entity_poly.pdbx_seq_one_letter_code
_entity_poly.pdbx_strand_id
1 'polypeptide(L)'
;MGVIIGLASDYFTDDRMKPVQNTANASKTGPAFTILSGVSYGFLSVLPALIGIGLSALVAYNLCIGIDGANGSVIYGMFGISMAAVGMLSIVGMIISNDAYGPIVDNARGLVEMGNLGDKALEVTDSLDSAGNTVKAVTKGFAIGAAGLTIIALLGAFMSEVNEAALELGRTLVTGFDIMNPVVFFGLLVGAAIPAVFSAMLILGVDRNAQRMVAEIHRQFKEIIGLKEGKEGVMPEYEKCIDIATVGALKELIPAGLVAILSTLVVGFVGGVQAIGGYLTGNIVSGLLLALFMSNSGGLWDNAKKYVESGHCGGKGSDTHKAAVVGDTVGDPFKDTAGPSINTQVTVVSLVSSLMATLFLQFHLFG
;
A
#
# COMPACT_ATOMS: atom_id res chain seq x y z
N MET A 1 -0.83 -13.53 -14.06
CA MET A 1 -0.15 -12.79 -12.98
C MET A 1 -1.15 -12.25 -11.96
N GLY A 2 -2.06 -11.33 -12.32
CA GLY A 2 -3.01 -10.75 -11.35
C GLY A 2 -3.81 -11.78 -10.55
N VAL A 3 -4.20 -12.90 -11.19
CA VAL A 3 -4.82 -14.05 -10.52
C VAL A 3 -3.92 -14.68 -9.46
N ILE A 4 -2.61 -14.81 -9.71
CA ILE A 4 -1.64 -15.38 -8.76
C ILE A 4 -1.52 -14.47 -7.54
N ILE A 5 -1.46 -13.15 -7.74
CA ILE A 5 -1.41 -12.19 -6.63
C ILE A 5 -2.70 -12.20 -5.83
N GLY A 6 -3.85 -12.24 -6.51
CA GLY A 6 -5.16 -12.34 -5.87
C GLY A 6 -5.26 -13.59 -5.01
N LEU A 7 -4.94 -14.77 -5.57
CA LEU A 7 -4.96 -16.04 -4.83
C LEU A 7 -3.95 -16.11 -3.69
N ALA A 8 -2.75 -15.55 -3.89
CA ALA A 8 -1.76 -15.48 -2.82
C ALA A 8 -2.25 -14.58 -1.68
N SER A 9 -2.75 -13.39 -1.99
CA SER A 9 -3.28 -12.46 -0.99
C SER A 9 -4.44 -13.11 -0.23
N ASP A 10 -5.39 -13.72 -0.96
CA ASP A 10 -6.51 -14.47 -0.41
C ASP A 10 -6.05 -15.60 0.54
N TYR A 11 -5.06 -16.40 0.15
CA TYR A 11 -4.51 -17.46 1.01
C TYR A 11 -4.00 -16.93 2.37
N PHE A 12 -3.38 -15.75 2.39
CA PHE A 12 -2.81 -15.16 3.60
C PHE A 12 -3.80 -14.34 4.42
N THR A 13 -4.88 -13.83 3.82
CA THR A 13 -5.83 -12.96 4.50
C THR A 13 -7.20 -13.59 4.77
N ASP A 14 -7.60 -14.66 4.09
CA ASP A 14 -8.91 -15.29 4.27
C ASP A 14 -8.99 -16.09 5.61
N ASP A 15 -10.10 -15.95 6.33
CA ASP A 15 -10.35 -16.55 7.64
C ASP A 15 -10.56 -18.08 7.62
N ARG A 16 -10.89 -18.63 6.44
CA ARG A 16 -10.96 -20.08 6.18
C ARG A 16 -9.58 -20.69 6.02
N MET A 17 -8.54 -19.87 5.83
CA MET A 17 -7.20 -20.31 5.53
C MET A 17 -6.32 -20.38 6.79
N LYS A 18 -5.32 -21.27 6.72
CA LYS A 18 -4.43 -21.56 7.86
C LYS A 18 -3.70 -20.33 8.44
N PRO A 19 -3.19 -19.37 7.65
CA PRO A 19 -2.44 -18.23 8.20
C PRO A 19 -3.25 -17.38 9.19
N VAL A 20 -4.52 -17.11 8.87
CA VAL A 20 -5.42 -16.35 9.74
C VAL A 20 -5.80 -17.16 10.97
N GLN A 21 -6.18 -18.43 10.79
CA GLN A 21 -6.52 -19.32 11.91
C GLN A 21 -5.36 -19.52 12.88
N ASN A 22 -4.14 -19.66 12.36
CA ASN A 22 -2.94 -19.76 13.19
C ASN A 22 -2.67 -18.48 13.96
N THR A 23 -2.90 -17.32 13.34
CA THR A 23 -2.76 -16.02 14.01
C THR A 23 -3.82 -15.82 15.09
N ALA A 24 -5.07 -16.17 14.83
CA ALA A 24 -6.14 -16.15 15.83
C ALA A 24 -5.85 -17.12 17.00
N ASN A 25 -5.30 -18.30 16.71
CA ASN A 25 -4.85 -19.24 17.74
C ASN A 25 -3.65 -18.69 18.53
N ALA A 26 -2.70 -18.02 17.89
CA ALA A 26 -1.56 -17.40 18.55
C ALA A 26 -1.98 -16.28 19.52
N SER A 27 -3.08 -15.57 19.21
CA SER A 27 -3.67 -14.56 20.10
C SER A 27 -4.10 -15.11 21.47
N LYS A 28 -4.30 -16.44 21.62
CA LYS A 28 -4.58 -17.07 22.92
C LYS A 28 -3.43 -16.89 23.92
N THR A 29 -2.21 -16.80 23.41
CA THR A 29 -0.99 -16.64 24.22
C THR A 29 -0.64 -15.16 24.46
N GLY A 30 -1.38 -14.24 23.83
CA GLY A 30 -1.26 -12.79 24.05
C GLY A 30 -0.81 -11.99 22.82
N PRO A 31 -0.84 -10.65 22.92
CA PRO A 31 -0.69 -9.74 21.77
C PRO A 31 0.69 -9.79 21.12
N ALA A 32 1.75 -10.11 21.87
CA ALA A 32 3.09 -10.22 21.30
C ALA A 32 3.17 -11.31 20.22
N PHE A 33 2.53 -12.46 20.44
CA PHE A 33 2.49 -13.56 19.48
C PHE A 33 1.59 -13.26 18.29
N THR A 34 0.49 -12.51 18.51
CA THR A 34 -0.36 -11.99 17.43
C THR A 34 0.44 -11.09 16.48
N ILE A 35 1.23 -10.17 17.01
CA ILE A 35 2.05 -9.27 16.20
C ILE A 35 3.14 -10.05 15.47
N LEU A 36 3.85 -10.95 16.17
CA LEU A 36 4.90 -11.76 15.54
C LEU A 36 4.37 -12.64 14.40
N SER A 37 3.20 -13.27 14.57
CA SER A 37 2.60 -14.09 13.53
C SER A 37 2.20 -13.26 12.32
N GLY A 38 1.54 -12.10 12.52
CA GLY A 38 1.14 -11.24 11.42
C GLY A 38 2.32 -10.68 10.62
N VAL A 39 3.38 -10.20 11.29
CA VAL A 39 4.60 -9.75 10.61
C VAL A 39 5.25 -10.90 9.82
N SER A 40 5.34 -12.09 10.42
CA SER A 40 5.99 -13.25 9.79
C SER A 40 5.24 -13.72 8.54
N TYR A 41 3.92 -13.90 8.64
CA TYR A 41 3.08 -14.29 7.51
C TYR A 41 2.99 -13.17 6.46
N GLY A 42 3.03 -11.91 6.89
CA GLY A 42 3.18 -10.76 6.02
C GLY A 42 4.38 -10.87 5.09
N PHE A 43 5.58 -11.12 5.63
CA PHE A 43 6.77 -11.31 4.80
C PHE A 43 6.69 -12.52 3.88
N LEU A 44 6.12 -13.64 4.36
CA LEU A 44 5.90 -14.83 3.53
C LEU A 44 4.95 -14.56 2.37
N SER A 45 3.95 -13.69 2.56
CA SER A 45 2.96 -13.36 1.53
C SER A 45 3.52 -12.57 0.35
N VAL A 46 4.66 -11.89 0.54
CA VAL A 46 5.28 -11.05 -0.50
C VAL A 46 5.90 -11.91 -1.61
N LEU A 47 6.47 -13.07 -1.25
CA LEU A 47 7.26 -13.88 -2.17
C LEU A 47 6.46 -14.36 -3.41
N PRO A 48 5.26 -14.98 -3.27
CA PRO A 48 4.48 -15.39 -4.43
C PRO A 48 4.11 -14.23 -5.37
N ALA A 49 3.84 -13.05 -4.80
CA ALA A 49 3.49 -11.87 -5.57
C ALA A 49 4.68 -11.32 -6.35
N LEU A 50 5.87 -11.20 -5.73
CA LEU A 50 7.08 -10.76 -6.43
C LEU A 50 7.52 -11.75 -7.51
N ILE A 51 7.43 -13.06 -7.27
CA ILE A 51 7.67 -14.09 -8.29
C ILE A 51 6.70 -13.91 -9.45
N GLY A 52 5.42 -13.68 -9.16
CA GLY A 52 4.40 -13.41 -10.19
C GLY A 52 4.73 -12.18 -11.05
N ILE A 53 5.18 -11.08 -10.44
CA ILE A 53 5.61 -9.85 -11.12
C ILE A 53 6.84 -10.14 -12.00
N GLY A 54 7.88 -10.74 -11.44
CA GLY A 54 9.13 -11.04 -12.15
C GLY A 54 8.93 -11.99 -13.32
N LEU A 55 8.17 -13.08 -13.14
CA LEU A 55 7.85 -14.01 -14.22
C LEU A 55 7.02 -13.34 -15.32
N SER A 56 6.05 -12.50 -14.94
CA SER A 56 5.23 -11.78 -15.92
C SER A 56 6.07 -10.82 -16.75
N ALA A 57 6.98 -10.06 -16.12
CA ALA A 57 7.88 -9.16 -16.82
C ALA A 57 8.84 -9.92 -17.73
N LEU A 58 9.43 -11.03 -17.25
CA LEU A 58 10.35 -11.86 -18.02
C LEU A 58 9.67 -12.48 -19.25
N VAL A 59 8.48 -13.07 -19.07
CA VAL A 59 7.72 -13.67 -20.18
C VAL A 59 7.29 -12.60 -21.17
N ALA A 60 6.73 -11.48 -20.71
CA ALA A 60 6.30 -10.39 -21.58
C ALA A 60 7.47 -9.81 -22.40
N TYR A 61 8.62 -9.62 -21.77
CA TYR A 61 9.83 -9.15 -22.44
C TYR A 61 10.31 -10.14 -23.52
N ASN A 62 10.44 -11.43 -23.18
CA ASN A 62 10.92 -12.46 -24.11
C ASN A 62 9.94 -12.76 -25.26
N LEU A 63 8.64 -12.59 -25.06
CA LEU A 63 7.66 -12.74 -26.13
C LEU A 63 7.77 -11.63 -27.18
N CYS A 64 8.14 -10.41 -26.76
CA CYS A 64 8.19 -9.25 -27.63
C CYS A 64 9.59 -8.98 -28.21
N ILE A 65 10.67 -9.50 -27.62
CA ILE A 65 12.03 -9.29 -28.14
C ILE A 65 12.26 -9.92 -29.53
N GLY A 66 11.54 -11.00 -29.87
CA GLY A 66 11.63 -11.65 -31.18
C GLY A 66 10.79 -10.98 -32.27
N ILE A 67 9.99 -9.98 -31.93
CA ILE A 67 9.18 -9.20 -32.86
C ILE A 67 10.05 -8.03 -33.33
N ASP A 68 11.07 -8.33 -34.14
CA ASP A 68 11.98 -7.32 -34.67
C ASP A 68 11.22 -6.44 -35.67
N GLY A 69 11.03 -5.17 -35.33
CA GLY A 69 10.89 -4.12 -36.33
C GLY A 69 12.21 -4.00 -37.08
N ALA A 70 12.16 -3.71 -38.39
CA ALA A 70 13.24 -3.82 -39.38
C ALA A 70 14.60 -3.10 -39.10
N ASN A 71 14.86 -2.57 -37.90
CA ASN A 71 16.05 -1.80 -37.53
C ASN A 71 16.72 -2.24 -36.19
N GLY A 72 16.53 -3.46 -35.70
CA GLY A 72 17.33 -4.03 -34.59
C GLY A 72 17.27 -3.25 -33.27
N SER A 73 16.14 -2.57 -33.02
CA SER A 73 15.95 -1.71 -31.85
C SER A 73 15.19 -2.47 -30.77
N VAL A 74 15.74 -2.53 -29.55
CA VAL A 74 15.23 -3.23 -28.33
C VAL A 74 13.87 -2.67 -27.80
N ILE A 75 13.17 -1.89 -28.61
CA ILE A 75 11.99 -1.08 -28.26
C ILE A 75 10.78 -1.96 -27.89
N TYR A 76 10.62 -3.12 -28.54
CA TYR A 76 9.42 -3.95 -28.36
C TYR A 76 9.41 -4.75 -27.04
N GLY A 77 10.57 -5.04 -26.44
CA GLY A 77 10.65 -5.77 -25.18
C GLY A 77 10.03 -5.01 -24.00
N MET A 78 10.38 -3.73 -23.85
CA MET A 78 9.79 -2.85 -22.83
C MET A 78 8.31 -2.58 -23.11
N PHE A 79 7.93 -2.44 -24.39
CA PHE A 79 6.53 -2.33 -24.80
C PHE A 79 5.72 -3.57 -24.36
N GLY A 80 6.28 -4.78 -24.47
CA GLY A 80 5.66 -6.00 -23.98
C GLY A 80 5.35 -5.96 -22.48
N ILE A 81 6.29 -5.47 -21.67
CA ILE A 81 6.07 -5.29 -20.22
C ILE A 81 4.95 -4.27 -19.96
N SER A 82 4.95 -3.13 -20.67
CA SER A 82 3.88 -2.13 -20.59
C SER A 82 2.51 -2.71 -20.94
N MET A 83 2.43 -3.51 -22.01
CA MET A 83 1.19 -4.17 -22.41
C MET A 83 0.74 -5.24 -21.42
N ALA A 84 1.65 -5.93 -20.74
CA ALA A 84 1.31 -6.83 -19.64
C ALA A 84 0.71 -6.08 -18.44
N ALA A 85 1.20 -4.87 -18.15
CA ALA A 85 0.61 -4.00 -17.14
C ALA A 85 -0.83 -3.59 -17.51
N VAL A 86 -1.05 -3.16 -18.76
CA VAL A 86 -2.38 -2.82 -19.29
C VAL A 86 -3.31 -4.05 -19.25
N GLY A 87 -2.81 -5.22 -19.65
CA GLY A 87 -3.56 -6.47 -19.61
C GLY A 87 -4.01 -6.85 -18.21
N MET A 88 -3.21 -6.57 -17.18
CA MET A 88 -3.65 -6.74 -15.80
C MET A 88 -4.79 -5.78 -15.44
N LEU A 89 -4.68 -4.52 -15.84
CA LEU A 89 -5.72 -3.52 -15.58
C LEU A 89 -6.96 -3.67 -16.48
N SER A 90 -7.02 -4.64 -17.38
CA SER A 90 -8.19 -4.86 -18.27
C SER A 90 -9.51 -5.10 -17.52
N ILE A 91 -9.44 -5.65 -16.30
CA ILE A 91 -10.58 -5.89 -15.42
C ILE A 91 -10.71 -4.83 -14.30
N VAL A 92 -10.04 -3.67 -14.44
CA VAL A 92 -10.01 -2.61 -13.41
C VAL A 92 -11.40 -2.12 -13.02
N GLY A 93 -12.36 -2.07 -13.96
CA GLY A 93 -13.74 -1.68 -13.65
C GLY A 93 -14.42 -2.62 -12.65
N MET A 94 -14.15 -3.92 -12.75
CA MET A 94 -14.66 -4.92 -11.80
C MET A 94 -13.95 -4.79 -10.46
N ILE A 95 -12.63 -4.55 -10.47
CA ILE A 95 -11.82 -4.38 -9.25
C ILE A 95 -12.28 -3.15 -8.46
N ILE A 96 -12.43 -2.01 -9.12
CA ILE A 96 -12.87 -0.77 -8.45
C ILE A 96 -14.29 -0.93 -7.91
N SER A 97 -15.20 -1.57 -8.67
CA SER A 97 -16.57 -1.83 -8.20
C SER A 97 -16.58 -2.68 -6.93
N ASN A 98 -15.76 -3.72 -6.91
CA ASN A 98 -15.57 -4.63 -5.78
C ASN A 98 -14.88 -3.95 -4.59
N ASP A 99 -13.91 -3.08 -4.84
CA ASP A 99 -13.21 -2.32 -3.80
C ASP A 99 -14.13 -1.28 -3.16
N ALA A 100 -14.96 -0.61 -3.97
CA ALA A 100 -15.97 0.34 -3.52
C ALA A 100 -17.13 -0.32 -2.78
N TYR A 101 -17.45 -1.58 -3.09
CA TYR A 101 -18.49 -2.34 -2.39
C TYR A 101 -18.22 -2.41 -0.88
N GLY A 102 -16.96 -2.66 -0.46
CA GLY A 102 -16.58 -2.77 0.95
C GLY A 102 -16.94 -1.55 1.80
N PRO A 103 -16.43 -0.34 1.50
CA PRO A 103 -16.79 0.88 2.24
C PRO A 103 -18.28 1.24 2.19
N ILE A 104 -19.01 0.86 1.13
CA ILE A 104 -20.45 1.10 1.05
C ILE A 104 -21.19 0.25 2.10
N VAL A 105 -20.85 -1.03 2.21
CA VAL A 105 -21.51 -1.94 3.17
C VAL A 105 -21.09 -1.65 4.61
N ASP A 106 -19.85 -1.23 4.86
CA ASP A 106 -19.38 -0.78 6.17
C ASP A 106 -20.16 0.45 6.66
N ASN A 107 -20.33 1.46 5.81
CA ASN A 107 -21.18 2.62 6.13
C ASN A 107 -22.65 2.23 6.33
N ALA A 108 -23.18 1.31 5.51
CA ALA A 108 -24.56 0.84 5.67
C ALA A 108 -24.76 0.12 7.02
N ARG A 109 -23.81 -0.73 7.42
CA ARG A 109 -23.78 -1.38 8.73
C ARG A 109 -23.74 -0.36 9.86
N GLY A 110 -22.86 0.64 9.77
CA GLY A 110 -22.77 1.73 10.75
C GLY A 110 -24.07 2.51 10.90
N LEU A 111 -24.76 2.81 9.80
CA LEU A 111 -26.07 3.48 9.82
C LEU A 111 -27.17 2.60 10.45
N VAL A 112 -27.14 1.28 10.23
CA VAL A 112 -28.06 0.34 10.86
C VAL A 112 -27.86 0.28 12.37
N GLU A 113 -26.60 0.24 12.83
CA GLU A 113 -26.24 0.24 14.25
C GLU A 113 -26.61 1.56 14.93
N MET A 114 -26.26 2.70 14.33
CA MET A 114 -26.59 4.04 14.86
C MET A 114 -28.10 4.34 14.81
N GLY A 115 -28.80 3.83 13.80
CA GLY A 115 -30.24 4.02 13.61
C GLY A 115 -31.11 3.03 14.37
N ASN A 116 -30.52 2.06 15.07
CA ASN A 116 -31.22 0.98 15.78
C ASN A 116 -32.31 0.30 14.90
N LEU A 117 -31.97 -0.03 13.65
CA LEU A 117 -32.92 -0.50 12.63
C LEU A 117 -33.32 -1.99 12.77
N GLY A 118 -32.88 -2.64 13.85
CA GLY A 118 -33.25 -4.01 14.22
C GLY A 118 -32.24 -5.09 13.82
N ASP A 119 -32.25 -6.19 14.58
CA ASP A 119 -31.24 -7.26 14.51
C ASP A 119 -31.13 -7.92 13.13
N LYS A 120 -32.26 -8.05 12.41
CA LYS A 120 -32.27 -8.65 11.07
C LYS A 120 -31.52 -7.77 10.05
N ALA A 121 -31.66 -6.45 10.15
CA ALA A 121 -30.92 -5.53 9.29
C ALA A 121 -29.42 -5.61 9.61
N LEU A 122 -29.08 -5.67 10.90
CA LEU A 122 -27.71 -5.77 11.38
C LEU A 122 -27.04 -7.06 10.89
N GLU A 123 -27.71 -8.21 11.03
CA GLU A 123 -27.21 -9.51 10.57
C GLU A 123 -26.96 -9.54 9.05
N VAL A 124 -27.86 -8.96 8.26
CA VAL A 124 -27.67 -8.83 6.81
C VAL A 124 -26.47 -7.94 6.51
N THR A 125 -26.37 -6.76 7.11
CA THR A 125 -25.23 -5.86 6.88
C THR A 125 -23.90 -6.43 7.37
N ASP A 126 -23.89 -7.20 8.46
CA ASP A 126 -22.70 -7.91 8.97
C ASP A 126 -22.21 -8.96 7.95
N SER A 127 -23.13 -9.72 7.35
CA SER A 127 -22.77 -10.70 6.32
C SER A 127 -22.19 -10.04 5.06
N LEU A 128 -22.74 -8.87 4.67
CA LEU A 128 -22.27 -8.11 3.52
C LEU A 128 -20.91 -7.45 3.79
N ASP A 129 -20.70 -6.89 4.98
CA ASP A 129 -19.42 -6.32 5.42
C ASP A 129 -18.31 -7.37 5.45
N SER A 130 -18.60 -8.56 6.00
CA SER A 130 -17.65 -9.67 5.98
C SER A 130 -17.21 -10.02 4.55
N ALA A 131 -18.16 -10.17 3.62
CA ALA A 131 -17.85 -10.38 2.20
C ALA A 131 -17.07 -9.20 1.58
N GLY A 132 -17.43 -7.97 1.93
CA GLY A 132 -16.75 -6.75 1.47
C GLY A 132 -15.29 -6.71 1.88
N ASN A 133 -14.95 -7.20 3.08
CA ASN A 133 -13.59 -7.25 3.58
C ASN A 133 -12.71 -8.29 2.85
N THR A 134 -13.25 -9.46 2.51
CA THR A 134 -12.56 -10.43 1.65
C THR A 134 -12.28 -9.84 0.26
N VAL A 135 -13.29 -9.19 -0.32
CA VAL A 135 -13.17 -8.55 -1.64
C VAL A 135 -12.14 -7.42 -1.60
N LYS A 136 -12.16 -6.57 -0.57
CA LYS A 136 -11.20 -5.48 -0.33
C LYS A 136 -9.75 -5.97 -0.25
N ALA A 137 -9.52 -7.14 0.34
CA ALA A 137 -8.18 -7.73 0.40
C ALA A 137 -7.69 -8.14 -1.00
N VAL A 138 -8.54 -8.81 -1.79
CA VAL A 138 -8.21 -9.24 -3.16
C VAL A 138 -7.97 -8.03 -4.08
N THR A 139 -8.81 -7.00 -3.99
CA THR A 139 -8.68 -5.78 -4.81
C THR A 139 -7.43 -4.98 -4.45
N LYS A 140 -7.09 -4.84 -3.16
CA LYS A 140 -5.83 -4.23 -2.70
C LYS A 140 -4.61 -4.98 -3.24
N GLY A 141 -4.60 -6.31 -3.13
CA GLY A 141 -3.52 -7.15 -3.69
C GLY A 141 -3.35 -6.94 -5.20
N PHE A 142 -4.47 -6.89 -5.93
CA PHE A 142 -4.46 -6.65 -7.37
C PHE A 142 -3.95 -5.25 -7.74
N ALA A 143 -4.40 -4.21 -7.03
CA ALA A 143 -3.94 -2.83 -7.24
C ALA A 143 -2.42 -2.69 -7.04
N ILE A 144 -1.89 -3.31 -5.98
CA ILE A 144 -0.45 -3.31 -5.69
C ILE A 144 0.33 -4.13 -6.73
N GLY A 145 -0.21 -5.26 -7.17
CA GLY A 145 0.37 -6.08 -8.24
C GLY A 145 0.45 -5.36 -9.59
N ALA A 146 -0.61 -4.62 -9.94
CA ALA A 146 -0.68 -3.83 -11.17
C ALA A 146 0.30 -2.66 -11.14
N ALA A 147 0.45 -2.03 -9.98
CA ALA A 147 1.46 -1.00 -9.76
C ALA A 147 2.86 -1.52 -10.10
N GLY A 148 3.25 -2.70 -9.60
CA GLY A 148 4.58 -3.27 -9.82
C GLY A 148 5.01 -3.36 -11.31
N LEU A 149 4.12 -3.80 -12.21
CA LEU A 149 4.40 -3.85 -13.65
C LEU A 149 4.33 -2.48 -14.33
N THR A 150 3.34 -1.67 -13.95
CA THR A 150 3.20 -0.29 -14.47
C THR A 150 4.46 0.52 -14.20
N ILE A 151 5.06 0.29 -13.05
CA ILE A 151 6.23 1.00 -12.59
C ILE A 151 7.51 0.60 -13.36
N ILE A 152 7.66 -0.67 -13.78
CA ILE A 152 8.74 -1.08 -14.69
C ILE A 152 8.58 -0.38 -16.05
N ALA A 153 7.34 -0.24 -16.53
CA ALA A 153 7.04 0.54 -17.73
C ALA A 153 7.39 2.03 -17.55
N LEU A 154 7.14 2.61 -16.37
CA LEU A 154 7.53 3.99 -16.05
C LEU A 154 9.05 4.19 -16.06
N LEU A 155 9.85 3.21 -15.64
CA LEU A 155 11.31 3.27 -15.78
C LEU A 155 11.75 3.31 -17.25
N GLY A 156 11.09 2.51 -18.10
CA GLY A 156 11.29 2.56 -19.55
C GLY A 156 10.89 3.91 -20.15
N ALA A 157 9.75 4.46 -19.72
CA ALA A 157 9.28 5.77 -20.14
C ALA A 157 10.25 6.88 -19.71
N PHE A 158 10.75 6.84 -18.47
CA PHE A 158 11.78 7.76 -17.98
C PHE A 158 13.05 7.70 -18.84
N MET A 159 13.53 6.50 -19.19
CA MET A 159 14.69 6.35 -20.07
C MET A 159 14.43 6.94 -21.47
N SER A 160 13.21 6.78 -22.00
CA SER A 160 12.81 7.40 -23.28
C SER A 160 12.86 8.93 -23.21
N GLU A 161 12.24 9.51 -22.18
CA GLU A 161 12.24 10.97 -21.94
C GLU A 161 13.67 11.53 -21.78
N VAL A 162 14.51 10.84 -21.01
CA VAL A 162 15.92 11.20 -20.85
C VAL A 162 16.65 11.16 -22.20
N ASN A 163 16.38 10.16 -23.04
CA ASN A 163 17.02 10.02 -24.34
C ASN A 163 16.56 11.07 -25.35
N GLU A 164 15.28 11.45 -25.34
CA GLU A 164 14.77 12.56 -26.13
C GLU A 164 15.44 13.88 -25.72
N ALA A 165 15.46 14.19 -24.42
CA ALA A 165 16.14 15.37 -23.90
C ALA A 165 17.65 15.36 -24.17
N ALA A 166 18.31 14.19 -24.08
CA ALA A 166 19.73 14.05 -24.39
C ALA A 166 20.02 14.33 -25.88
N LEU A 167 19.14 13.87 -26.78
CA LEU A 167 19.29 14.08 -28.22
C LEU A 167 19.13 15.56 -28.59
N GLU A 168 18.18 16.27 -28.00
CA GLU A 168 18.03 17.73 -28.14
C GLU A 168 19.26 18.49 -27.66
N LEU A 169 19.93 17.99 -26.63
CA LEU A 169 21.13 18.59 -26.04
C LEU A 169 22.45 18.08 -26.65
N GLY A 170 22.39 17.20 -27.67
CA GLY A 170 23.57 16.62 -28.30
C GLY A 170 24.43 15.74 -27.37
N ARG A 171 23.83 15.15 -26.33
CA ARG A 171 24.50 14.27 -25.36
C ARG A 171 24.37 12.79 -25.73
N THR A 172 25.20 11.97 -25.09
CA THR A 172 25.17 10.52 -25.24
C THR A 172 23.87 9.93 -24.70
N LEU A 173 23.26 9.03 -25.48
CA LEU A 173 22.06 8.30 -25.10
C LEU A 173 22.33 7.34 -23.93
N VAL A 174 21.37 7.24 -23.03
CA VAL A 174 21.34 6.26 -21.95
C VAL A 174 20.76 4.95 -22.48
N THR A 175 21.59 3.90 -22.49
CA THR A 175 21.22 2.56 -22.96
C THR A 175 20.76 1.63 -21.82
N GLY A 176 21.01 2.03 -20.57
CA GLY A 176 20.62 1.29 -19.37
C GLY A 176 21.26 1.86 -18.12
N PHE A 177 20.88 1.29 -16.96
CA PHE A 177 21.41 1.65 -15.65
C PHE A 177 22.25 0.49 -15.11
N ASP A 178 23.57 0.62 -15.16
CA ASP A 178 24.49 -0.39 -14.64
C ASP A 178 24.58 -0.30 -13.11
N ILE A 179 24.15 -1.34 -12.40
CA ILE A 179 24.18 -1.40 -10.93
C ILE A 179 25.62 -1.37 -10.41
N MET A 180 26.62 -1.77 -11.21
CA MET A 180 28.03 -1.67 -10.84
C MET A 180 28.56 -0.23 -10.89
N ASN A 181 27.83 0.70 -11.53
CA ASN A 181 28.17 2.11 -11.47
C ASN A 181 27.85 2.68 -10.07
N PRO A 182 28.83 3.25 -9.34
CA PRO A 182 28.61 3.80 -8.01
C PRO A 182 27.50 4.86 -7.93
N VAL A 183 27.28 5.63 -9.00
CA VAL A 183 26.24 6.67 -9.07
C VAL A 183 24.84 6.04 -9.12
N VAL A 184 24.69 4.98 -9.92
CA VAL A 184 23.44 4.20 -10.00
C VAL A 184 23.20 3.46 -8.67
N PHE A 185 24.24 2.86 -8.10
CA PHE A 185 24.16 2.16 -6.82
C PHE A 185 23.81 3.11 -5.66
N PHE A 186 24.37 4.31 -5.64
CA PHE A 186 24.00 5.37 -4.71
C PHE A 186 22.50 5.68 -4.81
N GLY A 187 22.02 5.93 -6.03
CA GLY A 187 20.61 6.13 -6.30
C GLY A 187 19.77 4.97 -5.77
N LEU A 188 20.14 3.74 -6.09
CA LEU A 188 19.46 2.52 -5.65
C LEU A 188 19.29 2.42 -4.14
N LEU A 189 20.36 2.66 -3.37
CA LEU A 189 20.30 2.57 -1.90
C LEU A 189 19.40 3.65 -1.31
N VAL A 190 19.52 4.90 -1.78
CA VAL A 190 18.66 5.99 -1.32
C VAL A 190 17.21 5.71 -1.69
N GLY A 191 16.98 5.27 -2.93
CA GLY A 191 15.66 4.88 -3.44
C GLY A 191 15.02 3.79 -2.59
N ALA A 192 15.78 2.77 -2.21
CA ALA A 192 15.30 1.68 -1.37
C ALA A 192 14.90 2.12 0.05
N ALA A 193 15.49 3.20 0.56
CA ALA A 193 15.18 3.72 1.89
C ALA A 193 13.93 4.62 1.92
N ILE A 194 13.62 5.33 0.82
CA ILE A 194 12.53 6.31 0.79
C ILE A 194 11.16 5.71 1.12
N PRO A 195 10.72 4.57 0.56
CA PRO A 195 9.44 3.98 0.93
C PRO A 195 9.37 3.63 2.42
N ALA A 196 10.45 3.15 3.02
CA ALA A 196 10.50 2.85 4.46
C ALA A 196 10.36 4.11 5.32
N VAL A 197 11.09 5.18 4.97
CA VAL A 197 10.99 6.48 5.66
C VAL A 197 9.59 7.06 5.51
N PHE A 198 9.04 7.03 4.29
CA PHE A 198 7.69 7.52 3.99
C PHE A 198 6.63 6.77 4.81
N SER A 199 6.70 5.44 4.86
CA SER A 199 5.80 4.63 5.67
C SER A 199 5.95 4.91 7.17
N ALA A 200 7.17 5.06 7.68
CA ALA A 200 7.40 5.40 9.08
C ALA A 200 6.78 6.76 9.45
N MET A 201 6.91 7.77 8.59
CA MET A 201 6.29 9.08 8.80
C MET A 201 4.76 8.98 8.89
N LEU A 202 4.14 8.20 7.99
CA LEU A 202 2.70 7.98 7.99
C LEU A 202 2.23 7.22 9.23
N ILE A 203 2.91 6.15 9.62
CA ILE A 203 2.56 5.35 10.80
C ILE A 203 2.67 6.21 12.07
N LEU A 204 3.76 6.95 12.24
CA LEU A 204 3.95 7.87 13.38
C LEU A 204 2.95 9.04 13.35
N GLY A 205 2.50 9.45 12.16
CA GLY A 205 1.44 10.44 11.99
C GLY A 205 0.08 9.92 12.45
N VAL A 206 -0.27 8.70 12.07
CA VAL A 206 -1.50 8.03 12.53
C VAL A 206 -1.46 7.83 14.05
N ASP A 207 -0.36 7.33 14.62
CA ASP A 207 -0.21 7.13 16.07
C ASP A 207 -0.46 8.43 16.86
N ARG A 208 0.21 9.53 16.49
CA ARG A 208 0.03 10.83 17.14
C ARG A 208 -1.41 11.33 17.07
N ASN A 209 -2.11 11.13 15.95
CA ASN A 209 -3.51 11.54 15.81
C ASN A 209 -4.47 10.60 16.54
N ALA A 210 -4.19 9.29 16.56
CA ALA A 210 -4.96 8.31 17.32
C ALA A 210 -4.90 8.60 18.82
N GLN A 211 -3.72 8.93 19.36
CA GLN A 211 -3.58 9.33 20.77
C GLN A 211 -4.39 10.58 21.11
N ARG A 212 -4.43 11.58 20.21
CA ARG A 212 -5.28 12.77 20.37
C ARG A 212 -6.75 12.42 20.33
N MET A 213 -7.17 11.55 19.41
CA MET A 213 -8.55 11.07 19.31
C MET A 213 -8.99 10.36 20.59
N VAL A 214 -8.17 9.45 21.11
CA VAL A 214 -8.45 8.71 22.35
C VAL A 214 -8.53 9.66 23.54
N ALA A 215 -7.62 10.63 23.64
CA ALA A 215 -7.67 11.63 24.71
C ALA A 215 -8.96 12.47 24.66
N GLU A 216 -9.42 12.84 23.46
CA GLU A 216 -10.68 13.57 23.28
C GLU A 216 -11.90 12.72 23.61
N ILE A 217 -11.95 11.46 23.19
CA ILE A 217 -13.02 10.52 23.56
C ILE A 217 -13.11 10.35 25.08
N HIS A 218 -11.96 10.18 25.76
CA HIS A 218 -11.93 10.10 27.22
C HIS A 218 -12.36 11.39 27.90
N ARG A 219 -12.00 12.56 27.34
CA ARG A 219 -12.48 13.85 27.84
C ARG A 219 -14.00 13.93 27.74
N GLN A 220 -14.58 13.58 26.59
CA GLN A 220 -16.03 13.59 26.39
C GLN A 220 -16.75 12.65 27.37
N PHE A 221 -16.27 11.41 27.54
CA PHE A 221 -16.86 10.48 28.51
C PHE A 221 -16.75 10.94 29.97
N LYS A 222 -15.76 11.76 30.31
CA LYS A 222 -15.55 12.27 31.67
C LYS A 222 -16.36 13.54 31.94
N GLU A 223 -16.42 14.45 30.96
CA GLU A 223 -16.97 15.79 31.14
C GLU A 223 -18.45 15.91 30.73
N ILE A 224 -18.90 15.12 29.75
CA ILE A 224 -20.29 15.16 29.28
C ILE A 224 -21.13 14.18 30.10
N ILE A 225 -21.87 14.72 31.08
CA ILE A 225 -22.72 13.94 31.99
C ILE A 225 -23.84 13.24 31.20
N GLY A 226 -23.98 11.92 31.36
CA GLY A 226 -25.00 11.14 30.68
C GLY A 226 -24.57 10.55 29.35
N LEU A 227 -23.38 10.88 28.84
CA LEU A 227 -22.90 10.36 27.56
C LEU A 227 -22.57 8.88 27.64
N LYS A 228 -21.87 8.45 28.70
CA LYS A 228 -21.49 7.05 28.89
C LYS A 228 -22.70 6.15 29.14
N GLU A 229 -23.71 6.69 29.81
CA GLU A 229 -24.97 6.00 30.08
C GLU A 229 -25.95 6.03 28.90
N GLY A 230 -25.65 6.77 27.84
CA GLY A 230 -26.53 6.90 26.67
C GLY A 230 -27.86 7.59 26.98
N LYS A 231 -27.84 8.62 27.83
CA LYS A 231 -29.07 9.35 28.20
C LYS A 231 -29.67 10.06 26.99
N GLU A 232 -31.00 10.00 26.91
CA GLU A 232 -31.77 10.64 25.83
C GLU A 232 -31.51 12.15 25.79
N GLY A 233 -31.18 12.67 24.60
CA GLY A 233 -30.86 14.09 24.38
C GLY A 233 -29.41 14.51 24.67
N VAL A 234 -28.56 13.61 25.19
CA VAL A 234 -27.12 13.85 25.36
C VAL A 234 -26.37 13.30 24.14
N MET A 235 -25.77 14.19 23.36
CA MET A 235 -25.04 13.82 22.13
C MET A 235 -23.54 14.06 22.31
N PRO A 236 -22.66 13.19 21.77
CA PRO A 236 -21.24 13.44 21.75
C PRO A 236 -20.90 14.60 20.82
N GLU A 237 -19.74 15.23 21.04
CA GLU A 237 -19.24 16.33 20.23
C GLU A 237 -18.50 15.76 19.01
N TYR A 238 -19.25 15.30 18.00
CA TYR A 238 -18.69 14.71 16.78
C TYR A 238 -17.76 15.65 16.02
N GLU A 239 -18.10 16.94 15.96
CA GLU A 239 -17.32 17.97 15.25
C GLU A 239 -15.87 18.02 15.73
N LYS A 240 -15.62 17.88 17.03
CA LYS A 240 -14.25 17.89 17.59
C LYS A 240 -13.44 16.69 17.11
N CYS A 241 -14.05 15.51 17.05
CA CYS A 241 -13.39 14.31 16.52
C CYS A 241 -13.09 14.49 15.02
N ILE A 242 -14.04 15.04 14.26
CA ILE A 242 -13.86 15.32 12.82
C ILE A 242 -12.72 16.32 12.60
N ASP A 243 -12.64 17.38 13.39
CA ASP A 243 -11.58 18.39 13.32
C ASP A 243 -10.20 17.80 13.62
N ILE A 244 -10.08 16.98 14.67
CA ILE A 244 -8.83 16.29 15.02
C ILE A 244 -8.37 15.41 13.85
N ALA A 245 -9.27 14.61 13.27
CA ALA A 245 -8.94 13.75 12.14
C ALA A 245 -8.54 14.54 10.90
N THR A 246 -9.27 15.61 10.58
CA THR A 246 -9.07 16.42 9.36
C THR A 246 -7.78 17.23 9.43
N VAL A 247 -7.58 18.00 10.50
CA VAL A 247 -6.37 18.79 10.70
C VAL A 247 -5.16 17.89 10.89
N GLY A 248 -5.33 16.77 11.60
CA GLY A 248 -4.31 15.76 11.80
C GLY A 248 -3.82 15.17 10.48
N ALA A 249 -4.73 14.71 9.62
CA ALA A 249 -4.40 14.14 8.32
C ALA A 249 -3.58 15.10 7.45
N LEU A 250 -3.99 16.38 7.35
CA LEU A 250 -3.29 17.39 6.56
C LEU A 250 -1.88 17.67 7.09
N LYS A 251 -1.73 17.82 8.41
CA LYS A 251 -0.44 18.12 9.05
C LYS A 251 0.58 17.00 8.88
N GLU A 252 0.14 15.75 8.81
CA GLU A 252 1.03 14.60 8.68
C GLU A 252 1.33 14.24 7.21
N LEU A 253 0.38 14.47 6.29
CA LEU A 253 0.55 14.13 4.87
C LEU A 253 1.51 15.08 4.14
N ILE A 254 1.45 16.39 4.43
CA ILE A 254 2.28 17.40 3.75
C ILE A 254 3.79 17.10 3.90
N PRO A 255 4.33 16.87 5.12
CA PRO A 255 5.74 16.54 5.30
C PRO A 255 6.15 15.25 4.56
N ALA A 256 5.32 14.21 4.60
CA ALA A 256 5.62 12.93 3.94
C ALA A 256 5.72 13.10 2.42
N GLY A 257 4.78 13.85 1.81
CA GLY A 257 4.82 14.17 0.39
C GLY A 257 6.03 15.04 0.00
N LEU A 258 6.37 16.04 0.82
CA LEU A 258 7.55 16.88 0.59
C LEU A 258 8.85 16.08 0.65
N VAL A 259 8.99 15.15 1.60
CA VAL A 259 10.18 14.29 1.68
C VAL A 259 10.35 13.48 0.40
N ALA A 260 9.27 12.89 -0.15
CA ALA A 260 9.35 12.13 -1.39
C ALA A 260 9.79 12.99 -2.59
N ILE A 261 9.25 14.21 -2.73
CA ILE A 261 9.60 15.13 -3.81
C ILE A 261 11.03 15.65 -3.65
N LEU A 262 11.36 16.20 -2.47
CA LEU A 262 12.67 16.80 -2.21
C LEU A 262 13.80 15.78 -2.30
N SER A 263 13.60 14.55 -1.80
CA SER A 263 14.60 13.48 -1.92
C SER A 263 14.88 13.15 -3.38
N THR A 264 13.83 13.11 -4.22
CA THR A 264 13.96 12.88 -5.67
C THR A 264 14.78 13.99 -6.33
N LEU A 265 14.48 15.26 -6.02
CA LEU A 265 15.24 16.40 -6.54
C LEU A 265 16.69 16.36 -6.10
N VAL A 266 16.96 16.12 -4.81
CA VAL A 266 18.32 16.04 -4.27
C VAL A 266 19.12 14.94 -4.96
N VAL A 267 18.56 13.73 -5.11
CA VAL A 267 19.25 12.64 -5.80
C VAL A 267 19.54 12.99 -7.26
N GLY A 268 18.60 13.62 -7.96
CA GLY A 268 18.76 14.04 -9.35
C GLY A 268 19.82 15.13 -9.53
N PHE A 269 19.85 16.15 -8.67
CA PHE A 269 20.89 17.18 -8.73
C PHE A 269 22.26 16.69 -8.23
N VAL A 270 22.30 15.65 -7.40
CA VAL A 270 23.57 15.09 -6.93
C VAL A 270 24.19 14.14 -7.97
N GLY A 271 23.42 13.17 -8.47
CA GLY A 271 23.96 12.09 -9.32
C GLY A 271 23.37 11.99 -10.73
N GLY A 272 22.60 13.00 -11.15
CA GLY A 272 22.03 13.08 -12.49
C GLY A 272 21.04 11.95 -12.81
N VAL A 273 20.81 11.75 -14.11
CA VAL A 273 19.88 10.74 -14.62
C VAL A 273 20.27 9.30 -14.27
N GLN A 274 21.57 9.02 -14.10
CA GLN A 274 22.06 7.70 -13.71
C GLN A 274 21.68 7.38 -12.26
N ALA A 275 21.84 8.33 -11.33
CA ALA A 275 21.37 8.15 -9.96
C ALA A 275 19.84 8.05 -9.89
N ILE A 276 19.11 8.81 -10.70
CA ILE A 276 17.64 8.71 -10.75
C ILE A 276 17.18 7.34 -11.25
N GLY A 277 17.82 6.76 -12.27
CA GLY A 277 17.51 5.40 -12.72
C GLY A 277 17.69 4.35 -11.63
N GLY A 278 18.78 4.44 -10.86
CA GLY A 278 19.00 3.62 -9.67
C GLY A 278 17.94 3.88 -8.59
N TYR A 279 17.67 5.15 -8.30
CA TYR A 279 16.72 5.60 -7.29
C TYR A 279 15.30 5.13 -7.55
N LEU A 280 14.83 5.25 -8.80
CA LEU A 280 13.57 4.66 -9.22
C LEU A 280 13.62 3.16 -8.95
N THR A 281 14.59 2.43 -9.49
CA THR A 281 14.69 0.97 -9.31
C THR A 281 14.63 0.54 -7.83
N GLY A 282 15.37 1.20 -6.95
CA GLY A 282 15.37 0.90 -5.51
C GLY A 282 14.04 1.22 -4.83
N ASN A 283 13.45 2.37 -5.16
CA ASN A 283 12.16 2.82 -4.63
C ASN A 283 11.03 1.87 -5.01
N ILE A 284 11.08 1.36 -6.24
CA ILE A 284 10.12 0.41 -6.79
C ILE A 284 10.20 -0.93 -6.07
N VAL A 285 11.39 -1.53 -6.00
CA VAL A 285 11.59 -2.88 -5.44
C VAL A 285 11.26 -2.89 -3.95
N SER A 286 11.79 -1.92 -3.19
CA SER A 286 11.51 -1.80 -1.76
C SER A 286 10.05 -1.41 -1.48
N GLY A 287 9.51 -0.48 -2.27
CA GLY A 287 8.14 0.01 -2.10
C GLY A 287 7.12 -1.09 -2.34
N LEU A 288 7.28 -1.87 -3.40
CA LEU A 288 6.42 -3.01 -3.70
C LEU A 288 6.47 -4.08 -2.60
N LEU A 289 7.67 -4.40 -2.09
CA LEU A 289 7.85 -5.32 -0.97
C LEU A 289 7.11 -4.83 0.28
N LEU A 290 7.31 -3.56 0.64
CA LEU A 290 6.72 -2.95 1.83
C LEU A 290 5.20 -2.77 1.71
N ALA A 291 4.70 -2.38 0.54
CA ALA A 291 3.27 -2.20 0.28
C ALA A 291 2.51 -3.52 0.42
N LEU A 292 3.02 -4.59 -0.20
CA LEU A 292 2.45 -5.94 -0.08
C LEU A 292 2.51 -6.44 1.36
N PHE A 293 3.68 -6.30 2.01
CA PHE A 293 3.88 -6.69 3.39
C PHE A 293 2.86 -6.02 4.33
N MET A 294 2.74 -4.69 4.28
CA MET A 294 1.86 -3.94 5.18
C MET A 294 0.39 -4.24 4.90
N SER A 295 -0.01 -4.32 3.64
CA SER A 295 -1.40 -4.57 3.26
C SER A 295 -1.86 -5.96 3.69
N ASN A 296 -1.04 -6.98 3.46
CA ASN A 296 -1.38 -8.35 3.82
C ASN A 296 -1.27 -8.60 5.33
N SER A 297 -0.28 -8.01 6.02
CA SER A 297 -0.18 -8.12 7.49
C SER A 297 -1.40 -7.52 8.18
N GLY A 298 -1.81 -6.31 7.78
CA GLY A 298 -2.98 -5.66 8.36
C GLY A 298 -4.29 -6.38 8.01
N GLY A 299 -4.45 -6.88 6.78
CA GLY A 299 -5.60 -7.72 6.43
C GLY A 299 -5.67 -9.02 7.22
N LEU A 300 -4.53 -9.66 7.45
CA LEU A 300 -4.44 -10.87 8.27
C LEU A 300 -4.80 -10.61 9.73
N TRP A 301 -4.35 -9.51 10.33
CA TRP A 301 -4.73 -9.15 11.71
C TRP A 301 -6.22 -8.84 11.85
N ASP A 302 -6.81 -8.09 10.92
CA ASP A 302 -8.25 -7.79 10.93
C ASP A 302 -9.10 -9.06 10.84
N ASN A 303 -8.76 -9.93 9.89
CA ASN A 303 -9.50 -11.18 9.69
C ASN A 303 -9.25 -12.17 10.83
N ALA A 304 -8.08 -12.15 11.48
CA ALA A 304 -7.86 -12.93 12.70
C ALA A 304 -8.73 -12.44 13.86
N LYS A 305 -8.92 -11.12 14.01
CA LYS A 305 -9.87 -10.54 14.97
C LYS A 305 -11.30 -10.99 14.65
N LYS A 306 -11.76 -10.85 13.41
CA LYS A 306 -13.10 -11.28 12.98
C LYS A 306 -13.33 -12.77 13.18
N TYR A 307 -12.33 -13.60 12.94
CA TYR A 307 -12.38 -15.04 13.22
C TYR A 307 -12.62 -15.34 14.71
N VAL A 308 -12.00 -14.58 15.61
CA VAL A 308 -12.28 -14.69 17.05
C VAL A 308 -13.69 -14.18 17.38
N GLU A 309 -14.12 -13.10 16.74
CA GLU A 309 -15.44 -12.50 16.94
C GLU A 309 -16.61 -13.40 16.51
N SER A 310 -16.39 -14.28 15.53
CA SER A 310 -17.37 -15.29 15.08
C SER A 310 -17.52 -16.48 16.04
N GLY A 311 -16.90 -16.42 17.23
CA GLY A 311 -17.05 -17.42 18.29
C GLY A 311 -15.90 -18.42 18.38
N HIS A 312 -14.94 -18.37 17.46
CA HIS A 312 -13.74 -19.19 17.56
C HIS A 312 -12.78 -18.63 18.63
N CYS A 313 -11.94 -19.49 19.20
CA CYS A 313 -10.87 -19.10 20.11
C CYS A 313 -11.28 -18.28 21.36
N GLY A 314 -12.56 -18.35 21.76
CA GLY A 314 -13.06 -17.72 22.99
C GLY A 314 -14.12 -16.64 22.77
N GLY A 315 -14.33 -16.16 21.54
CA GLY A 315 -15.38 -15.19 21.24
C GLY A 315 -15.09 -13.75 21.69
N LYS A 316 -16.02 -12.84 21.40
CA LYS A 316 -15.97 -11.42 21.80
C LYS A 316 -15.79 -11.25 23.31
N GLY A 317 -14.93 -10.32 23.71
CA GLY A 317 -14.65 -9.98 25.12
C GLY A 317 -13.66 -10.90 25.83
N SER A 318 -13.27 -12.03 25.22
CA SER A 318 -12.20 -12.90 25.71
C SER A 318 -10.83 -12.21 25.68
N ASP A 319 -9.87 -12.73 26.44
CA ASP A 319 -8.49 -12.20 26.39
C ASP A 319 -7.85 -12.43 25.01
N THR A 320 -8.21 -13.51 24.32
CA THR A 320 -7.86 -13.74 22.91
C THR A 320 -8.38 -12.60 22.02
N HIS A 321 -9.64 -12.18 22.22
CA HIS A 321 -10.24 -11.11 21.43
C HIS A 321 -9.51 -9.79 21.65
N LYS A 322 -9.20 -9.45 22.90
CA LYS A 322 -8.40 -8.25 23.21
C LYS A 322 -7.03 -8.29 22.56
N ALA A 323 -6.34 -9.43 22.57
CA ALA A 323 -5.06 -9.59 21.91
C ALA A 323 -5.17 -9.44 20.37
N ALA A 324 -6.23 -9.99 19.77
CA ALA A 324 -6.49 -9.85 18.35
C ALA A 324 -6.84 -8.39 17.95
N VAL A 325 -7.60 -7.67 18.78
CA VAL A 325 -7.89 -6.25 18.60
C VAL A 325 -6.59 -5.42 18.63
N VAL A 326 -5.65 -5.73 19.54
CA VAL A 326 -4.33 -5.06 19.52
C VAL A 326 -3.61 -5.29 18.19
N GLY A 327 -3.61 -6.53 17.67
CA GLY A 327 -3.04 -6.83 16.36
C GLY A 327 -3.68 -6.01 15.22
N ASP A 328 -5.02 -5.92 15.21
CA ASP A 328 -5.75 -5.14 14.19
C ASP A 328 -5.43 -3.64 14.27
N THR A 329 -5.38 -3.07 15.48
CA THR A 329 -5.01 -1.66 15.67
C THR A 329 -3.57 -1.34 15.23
N VAL A 330 -2.66 -2.32 15.29
CA VAL A 330 -1.32 -2.21 14.68
C VAL A 330 -1.41 -2.29 13.15
N GLY A 331 -2.31 -3.11 12.63
CA GLY A 331 -2.57 -3.33 11.21
C GLY A 331 -3.28 -2.18 10.49
N ASP A 332 -4.08 -1.37 11.17
CA ASP A 332 -4.82 -0.25 10.58
C ASP A 332 -3.91 0.76 9.86
N PRO A 333 -2.87 1.34 10.50
CA PRO A 333 -1.96 2.23 9.80
C PRO A 333 -1.19 1.53 8.67
N PHE A 334 -1.00 0.20 8.76
CA PHE A 334 -0.32 -0.57 7.72
C PHE A 334 -1.20 -0.72 6.48
N LYS A 335 -2.43 -1.23 6.63
CA LYS A 335 -3.30 -1.62 5.51
C LYS A 335 -4.12 -0.48 4.91
N ASP A 336 -4.35 0.60 5.66
CA ASP A 336 -5.24 1.70 5.23
C ASP A 336 -4.52 3.04 5.09
N THR A 337 -3.26 3.16 5.54
CA THR A 337 -2.48 4.39 5.36
C THR A 337 -1.16 4.12 4.63
N ALA A 338 -0.19 3.50 5.28
CA ALA A 338 1.18 3.40 4.77
C ALA A 338 1.29 2.48 3.54
N GLY A 339 0.75 1.27 3.60
CA GLY A 339 0.82 0.28 2.53
C GLY A 339 0.27 0.79 1.19
N PRO A 340 -1.00 1.22 1.12
CA PRO A 340 -1.59 1.76 -0.11
C PRO A 340 -0.89 3.04 -0.60
N SER A 341 -0.44 3.92 0.30
CA SER A 341 0.16 5.21 -0.07
C SER A 341 1.52 5.06 -0.75
N ILE A 342 2.24 3.95 -0.54
CA ILE A 342 3.51 3.70 -1.24
C ILE A 342 3.30 3.69 -2.76
N ASN A 343 2.17 3.13 -3.25
CA ASN A 343 1.89 3.11 -4.69
C ASN A 343 1.84 4.52 -5.28
N THR A 344 1.12 5.42 -4.61
CA THR A 344 1.07 6.84 -4.98
C THR A 344 2.43 7.50 -4.86
N GLN A 345 3.17 7.22 -3.79
CA GLN A 345 4.52 7.77 -3.59
C GLN A 345 5.48 7.37 -4.72
N VAL A 346 5.49 6.10 -5.16
CA VAL A 346 6.33 5.65 -6.28
C VAL A 346 5.92 6.33 -7.59
N THR A 347 4.61 6.50 -7.81
CA THR A 347 4.09 7.21 -8.98
C THR A 347 4.53 8.67 -9.00
N VAL A 348 4.41 9.39 -7.87
CA VAL A 348 4.86 10.78 -7.74
C VAL A 348 6.36 10.89 -7.98
N VAL A 349 7.15 10.01 -7.37
CA VAL A 349 8.60 9.98 -7.56
C VAL A 349 8.97 9.76 -9.03
N SER A 350 8.28 8.86 -9.72
CA SER A 350 8.48 8.58 -11.15
C SER A 350 8.12 9.79 -12.02
N LEU A 351 6.98 10.43 -11.76
CA LEU A 351 6.55 11.62 -12.49
C LEU A 351 7.50 12.80 -12.30
N VAL A 352 7.92 13.07 -11.05
CA VAL A 352 8.90 14.12 -10.76
C VAL A 352 10.22 13.83 -11.45
N SER A 353 10.66 12.57 -11.47
CA SER A 353 11.88 12.16 -12.15
C SER A 353 11.83 12.46 -13.64
N SER A 354 10.74 12.09 -14.33
CA SER A 354 10.56 12.37 -15.76
C SER A 354 10.42 13.86 -16.05
N LEU A 355 9.61 14.60 -15.28
CA LEU A 355 9.42 16.04 -15.47
C LEU A 355 10.74 16.83 -15.31
N MET A 356 11.62 16.38 -14.43
CA MET A 356 12.91 17.03 -14.15
C MET A 356 14.06 16.43 -14.96
N ALA A 357 13.80 15.49 -15.88
CA ALA A 357 14.84 14.76 -16.63
C ALA A 357 15.83 15.70 -17.33
N THR A 358 15.33 16.70 -18.06
CA THR A 358 16.17 17.70 -18.75
C THR A 358 17.04 18.50 -17.78
N LEU A 359 16.50 18.85 -16.60
CA LEU A 359 17.26 19.56 -15.57
C LEU A 359 18.34 18.67 -14.97
N PHE A 360 18.05 17.40 -14.68
CA PHE A 360 19.03 16.45 -14.16
C PHE A 360 20.10 16.07 -15.17
N LEU A 361 19.85 16.23 -16.47
CA LEU A 361 20.88 16.12 -17.50
C LEU A 361 21.81 17.33 -17.54
N GLN A 362 21.28 18.54 -17.33
CA GLN A 362 22.07 19.76 -17.45
C GLN A 362 22.81 20.13 -16.17
N PHE A 363 22.18 19.92 -15.02
CA PHE A 363 22.65 20.39 -13.72
C PHE A 363 22.75 19.21 -12.75
N HIS A 364 23.94 18.61 -12.67
CA HIS A 364 24.24 17.58 -11.67
C HIS A 364 25.68 17.74 -11.15
N LEU A 365 25.90 17.37 -9.88
CA LEU A 365 27.21 17.48 -9.22
C LEU A 365 28.16 16.34 -9.59
N PHE A 366 27.65 15.12 -9.70
CA PHE A 366 28.39 13.91 -10.03
C PHE A 366 27.73 13.23 -11.23
N GLY A 367 28.50 13.06 -12.31
CA GLY A 367 28.06 12.53 -13.60
C GLY A 367 28.60 13.36 -14.74
#